data_AF-A0A9P3C0A6-F1
#
_entry.id   AF-A0A9P3C0A6-F1
#
_cell.length_a   1.000
_cell.length_b   1.000
_cell.length_c   1.000
_cell.angle_alpha   90.00
_cell.angle_beta   90.00
_cell.angle_gamma   90.00
#
_symmetry.space_group_name_H-M   'P 1'
#
loop_
_entity.id
_entity.type
_entity.pdbx_description
1 polymer ?
#
loop_
_entity_poly.entity_id
_entity_poly.type
_entity_poly.pdbx_seq_one_letter_code
_entity_poly.pdbx_strand_id
1 'polypeptide(L)'
;MAKATLQYPHGGIWYFAYGSNIRLSVLENRGIKALDIKAVVVPSHYLTFDIFGIPYVEPSFASIAPFAPDKRTTLRLGDSPSRDVPPAQGLAYLLNPKDYRQLVISEGGGVAYDEVEVHVTILAEDGKPDPRSILIARTLQAKYPWRPNGAPSTRYLGLISTGCKQNKRLTAYSAYIDSLPSYEPPTSFHAKLGGLLFLLFWRPPRNMLIRLIRVHTDSDGHCPAWLGWIILTFYGLMWSYHDNIHSRIWGRGDGRKLHFEETTGGKTAKVG
;
A
#
# COMPACT_ATOMS: atom_id res chain seq x y z
N MET A 1 28.42 -10.47 10.15
CA MET A 1 27.42 -10.80 11.20
C MET A 1 26.30 -11.58 10.55
N ALA A 2 26.10 -12.83 10.98
CA ALA A 2 25.22 -13.78 10.32
C ALA A 2 23.73 -13.43 10.55
N LYS A 3 22.98 -13.23 9.46
CA LYS A 3 21.51 -13.19 9.48
C LYS A 3 21.00 -14.59 9.82
N ALA A 4 20.45 -14.78 11.01
CA ALA A 4 19.72 -15.99 11.36
C ALA A 4 18.38 -15.98 10.62
N THR A 5 18.38 -16.44 9.37
CA THR A 5 17.15 -16.79 8.66
C THR A 5 16.64 -18.06 9.32
N LEU A 6 15.53 -17.98 10.05
CA LEU A 6 14.74 -19.15 10.40
C LEU A 6 14.16 -19.71 9.09
N GLN A 7 14.98 -20.44 8.34
CA GLN A 7 14.55 -21.20 7.18
C GLN A 7 13.68 -22.35 7.68
N TYR A 8 12.41 -22.35 7.27
CA TYR A 8 11.58 -23.54 7.34
C TYR A 8 12.32 -24.69 6.63
N PRO A 9 12.17 -25.94 7.10
CA PRO A 9 12.91 -27.10 6.59
C PRO A 9 12.74 -27.41 5.08
N HIS A 10 11.88 -26.65 4.37
CA HIS A 10 11.66 -26.73 2.92
C HIS A 10 11.96 -25.40 2.16
N GLY A 11 12.58 -24.39 2.80
CA GLY A 11 13.03 -23.16 2.12
C GLY A 11 11.92 -22.20 1.67
N GLY A 12 10.70 -22.29 2.22
CA GLY A 12 9.61 -21.36 1.93
C GLY A 12 9.80 -19.97 2.57
N ILE A 13 9.21 -18.95 1.93
CA ILE A 13 9.24 -17.55 2.36
C ILE A 13 7.82 -17.11 2.71
N TRP A 14 7.62 -16.60 3.92
CA TRP A 14 6.37 -15.96 4.29
C TRP A 14 6.30 -14.56 3.68
N TYR A 15 5.28 -14.31 2.86
CA TYR A 15 4.98 -13.00 2.29
C TYR A 15 3.73 -12.41 2.95
N PHE A 16 3.85 -11.26 3.61
CA PHE A 16 2.72 -10.55 4.18
C PHE A 16 2.08 -9.62 3.14
N ALA A 17 0.82 -9.87 2.81
CA ALA A 17 0.00 -9.10 1.89
C ALA A 17 -1.03 -8.24 2.65
N TYR A 18 -0.90 -6.92 2.49
CA TYR A 18 -1.79 -5.91 3.08
C TYR A 18 -2.54 -5.07 2.03
N GLY A 19 -2.08 -5.10 0.77
CA GLY A 19 -2.68 -4.40 -0.37
C GLY A 19 -3.58 -5.30 -1.21
N SER A 20 -3.63 -5.08 -2.52
CA SER A 20 -4.48 -5.88 -3.44
C SER A 20 -4.23 -7.38 -3.38
N ASN A 21 -3.02 -7.81 -3.01
CA ASN A 21 -2.63 -9.21 -2.85
C ASN A 21 -3.32 -9.93 -1.68
N ILE A 22 -4.02 -9.22 -0.79
CA ILE A 22 -4.85 -9.87 0.23
C ILE A 22 -6.00 -10.68 -0.38
N ARG A 23 -6.40 -10.37 -1.61
CA ARG A 23 -7.37 -11.16 -2.37
C ARG A 23 -6.64 -12.29 -3.09
N LEU A 24 -6.91 -13.55 -2.73
CA LEU A 24 -6.18 -14.72 -3.25
C LEU A 24 -6.17 -14.79 -4.78
N SER A 25 -7.30 -14.49 -5.43
CA SER A 25 -7.40 -14.49 -6.91
C SER A 25 -6.40 -13.54 -7.58
N VAL A 26 -5.93 -12.50 -6.89
CA VAL A 26 -4.93 -11.57 -7.41
C VAL A 26 -3.54 -12.25 -7.46
N LEU A 27 -3.17 -13.06 -6.47
CA LEU A 27 -1.97 -13.92 -6.55
C LEU A 27 -2.13 -15.01 -7.61
N GLU A 28 -3.28 -15.69 -7.66
CA GLU A 28 -3.52 -16.79 -8.59
C GLU A 28 -3.47 -16.33 -10.05
N ASN A 29 -3.97 -15.13 -10.36
CA ASN A 29 -3.85 -14.53 -11.69
C ASN A 29 -2.40 -14.27 -12.13
N ARG A 30 -1.44 -14.28 -11.20
CA ARG A 30 0.01 -14.22 -11.49
C ARG A 30 0.63 -15.61 -11.65
N GLY A 31 -0.15 -16.68 -11.49
CA GLY A 31 0.35 -18.06 -11.49
C GLY A 31 1.08 -18.45 -10.21
N ILE A 32 0.90 -17.70 -9.12
CA ILE A 32 1.53 -17.97 -7.82
C ILE A 32 0.58 -18.81 -6.95
N LYS A 33 1.10 -19.91 -6.39
CA LYS A 33 0.32 -20.78 -5.50
C LYS A 33 0.87 -20.74 -4.07
N ALA A 34 0.03 -20.33 -3.13
CA ALA A 34 0.38 -20.36 -1.72
C ALA A 34 0.43 -21.81 -1.20
N LEU A 35 1.49 -22.13 -0.45
CA LEU A 35 1.68 -23.42 0.23
C LEU A 35 0.91 -23.47 1.57
N ASP A 36 0.78 -22.31 2.22
CA ASP A 36 0.01 -22.10 3.46
C ASP A 36 -0.45 -20.64 3.51
N ILE A 37 -1.53 -20.35 4.25
CA ILE A 37 -2.14 -19.03 4.35
C ILE A 37 -2.55 -18.77 5.80
N LYS A 38 -2.08 -17.66 6.37
CA LYS A 38 -2.41 -17.27 7.75
C LYS A 38 -2.92 -15.84 7.81
N ALA A 39 -4.02 -15.61 8.51
CA ALA A 39 -4.43 -14.25 8.88
C ALA A 39 -3.50 -13.74 9.97
N VAL A 40 -2.91 -12.56 9.76
CA VAL A 40 -1.88 -12.00 10.64
C VAL A 40 -2.08 -10.50 10.84
N VAL A 41 -1.49 -10.00 11.93
CA VAL A 41 -1.31 -8.57 12.21
C VAL A 41 0.17 -8.24 12.31
N VAL A 42 0.55 -7.02 11.93
CA VAL A 42 1.88 -6.45 12.10
C VAL A 42 1.79 -5.33 13.15
N PRO A 43 2.03 -5.61 14.45
CA PRO A 43 1.84 -4.62 15.51
C PRO A 43 2.67 -3.35 15.35
N SER A 44 3.84 -3.47 14.70
CA SER A 44 4.79 -2.37 14.52
C SER A 44 4.46 -1.44 13.36
N HIS A 45 3.52 -1.79 12.46
CA HIS A 45 3.25 -1.02 11.25
C HIS A 45 1.75 -0.76 11.06
N TYR A 46 1.43 0.30 10.30
CA TYR A 46 0.09 0.60 9.82
C TYR A 46 0.02 0.67 8.30
N LEU A 47 -1.19 0.49 7.77
CA LEU A 47 -1.49 0.65 6.35
C LEU A 47 -1.47 2.13 5.96
N THR A 48 -0.81 2.42 4.84
CA THR A 48 -0.69 3.75 4.24
C THR A 48 -1.01 3.67 2.74
N PHE A 49 -1.03 4.81 2.07
CA PHE A 49 -1.21 4.89 0.61
C PHE A 49 -0.09 5.72 -0.03
N ASP A 50 1.15 5.38 0.32
CA ASP A 50 2.35 6.16 0.01
C ASP A 50 2.93 5.92 -1.39
N ILE A 51 2.33 4.99 -2.15
CA ILE A 51 2.72 4.75 -3.55
C ILE A 51 1.88 5.67 -4.42
N PHE A 52 2.54 6.63 -5.06
CA PHE A 52 1.88 7.57 -5.96
C PHE A 52 1.32 6.85 -7.20
N GLY A 53 0.10 7.21 -7.56
CA GLY A 53 -0.55 6.78 -8.79
C GLY A 53 -0.80 7.96 -9.73
N ILE A 54 -1.86 7.86 -10.52
CA ILE A 54 -2.22 8.84 -11.55
C ILE A 54 -3.55 9.49 -11.14
N PRO A 55 -3.61 10.83 -11.05
CA PRO A 55 -4.86 11.54 -10.85
C PRO A 55 -5.95 11.13 -11.86
N TYR A 56 -7.20 11.19 -11.41
CA TYR A 56 -8.42 10.82 -12.15
C TYR A 56 -8.64 9.32 -12.43
N VAL A 57 -7.76 8.43 -11.95
CA VAL A 57 -7.88 6.99 -12.20
C VAL A 57 -7.60 6.19 -10.91
N GLU A 58 -6.34 6.16 -10.50
CA GLU A 58 -5.86 5.46 -9.31
C GLU A 58 -4.84 6.38 -8.63
N PRO A 59 -5.27 7.29 -7.75
CA PRO A 59 -4.38 8.34 -7.25
C PRO A 59 -3.26 7.81 -6.36
N SER A 60 -3.49 6.71 -5.65
CA SER A 60 -2.51 6.11 -4.76
C SER A 60 -2.73 4.61 -4.56
N PHE A 61 -1.67 3.92 -4.17
CA PHE A 61 -1.68 2.50 -3.84
C PHE A 61 -1.10 2.25 -2.45
N ALA A 62 -1.43 1.07 -1.91
CA ALA A 62 -1.11 0.70 -0.53
C ALA A 62 0.40 0.61 -0.27
N SER A 63 0.80 1.00 0.92
CA SER A 63 2.11 0.74 1.51
C SER A 63 1.94 0.46 3.01
N ILE A 64 3.01 0.15 3.72
CA ILE A 64 3.05 0.17 5.19
C ILE A 64 4.06 1.20 5.69
N ALA A 65 3.87 1.65 6.93
CA ALA A 65 4.85 2.46 7.63
C ALA A 65 4.91 2.08 9.11
N PRO A 66 6.07 2.20 9.77
CA PRO A 66 6.19 1.89 11.19
C PRO A 66 5.43 2.91 12.04
N PHE A 67 4.83 2.47 13.14
CA PHE A 67 4.37 3.37 14.18
C PHE A 67 5.56 4.05 14.86
N ALA A 68 5.47 5.36 15.09
CA ALA A 68 6.42 6.05 15.96
C ALA A 68 6.25 5.57 17.42
N PRO A 69 7.34 5.30 18.15
CA PRO A 69 7.28 4.96 19.57
C PRO A 69 6.54 6.03 20.38
N ASP A 70 5.70 5.60 21.32
CA ASP A 70 4.97 6.46 22.27
C ASP A 70 4.04 7.53 21.64
N LYS A 71 3.76 7.41 20.34
CA LYS A 71 2.84 8.29 19.63
C LYS A 71 1.63 7.52 19.12
N ARG A 72 0.50 8.21 19.10
CA ARG A 72 -0.73 7.75 18.46
C ARG A 72 -0.75 8.25 17.02
N THR A 73 -0.90 7.34 16.07
CA THR A 73 -1.08 7.68 14.66
C THR A 73 -2.55 7.81 14.34
N THR A 74 -2.93 8.93 13.73
CA THR A 74 -4.28 9.19 13.25
C THR A 74 -4.29 9.49 11.75
N LEU A 75 -5.43 9.24 11.11
CA LEU A 75 -5.68 9.55 9.71
C LEU A 75 -6.73 10.65 9.61
N ARG A 76 -6.42 11.68 8.82
CA ARG A 76 -7.31 12.79 8.51
C ARG A 76 -7.45 12.99 7.00
N LEU A 77 -8.65 13.26 6.52
CA LEU A 77 -8.93 13.61 5.11
C LEU A 77 -9.28 15.09 4.99
N GLY A 78 -8.37 15.93 4.50
CA GLY A 78 -8.57 17.38 4.51
C GLY A 78 -8.96 17.89 5.91
N ASP A 79 -10.10 18.58 6.01
CA ASP A 79 -10.62 19.14 7.26
C ASP A 79 -11.56 18.18 8.04
N SER A 80 -11.66 16.92 7.63
CA SER A 80 -12.50 15.93 8.33
C SER A 80 -11.96 15.61 9.74
N PRO A 81 -12.76 15.06 10.66
CA PRO A 81 -12.25 14.59 11.95
C PRO A 81 -11.19 13.50 11.79
N SER A 82 -10.13 13.56 12.61
CA SER A 82 -9.09 12.54 12.65
C SER A 82 -9.61 11.22 13.22
N ARG A 83 -9.06 10.11 12.73
CA ARG A 83 -9.46 8.75 13.08
C ARG A 83 -8.27 7.93 13.50
N ASP A 84 -8.47 6.97 14.38
CA ASP A 84 -7.39 6.05 14.75
C ASP A 84 -6.99 5.14 13.61
N VAL A 85 -5.69 4.88 13.55
CA VAL A 85 -5.11 3.94 12.61
C VAL A 85 -4.73 2.67 13.38
N PRO A 86 -5.41 1.54 13.17
CA PRO A 86 -5.05 0.26 13.79
C PRO A 86 -3.79 -0.32 13.13
N PRO A 87 -3.11 -1.27 13.79
CA PRO A 87 -2.03 -2.03 13.19
C PRO A 87 -2.46 -2.72 11.88
N ALA A 88 -1.52 -2.81 10.93
CA ALA A 88 -1.77 -3.42 9.63
C ALA A 88 -2.14 -4.90 9.81
N GLN A 89 -3.26 -5.32 9.22
CA GLN A 89 -3.66 -6.73 9.16
C GLN A 89 -3.77 -7.19 7.71
N GLY A 90 -3.64 -8.49 7.51
CA GLY A 90 -3.71 -9.08 6.19
C GLY A 90 -3.45 -10.58 6.20
N LEU A 91 -3.00 -11.10 5.06
CA LEU A 91 -2.68 -12.51 4.90
C LEU A 91 -1.18 -12.71 4.72
N ALA A 92 -0.60 -13.61 5.51
CA ALA A 92 0.72 -14.16 5.25
C ALA A 92 0.57 -15.40 4.36
N TYR A 93 1.19 -15.39 3.19
CA TYR A 93 1.25 -16.52 2.27
C TYR A 93 2.62 -17.17 2.38
N LEU A 94 2.69 -18.49 2.58
CA LEU A 94 3.93 -19.24 2.47
C LEU A 94 4.16 -19.55 1.00
N LEU A 95 5.20 -18.98 0.40
CA LEU A 95 5.55 -19.15 -1.00
C LEU A 95 6.86 -19.90 -1.16
N ASN A 96 7.04 -20.61 -2.27
CA ASN A 96 8.38 -21.06 -2.64
C ASN A 96 9.23 -19.85 -3.12
N PRO A 97 10.57 -19.93 -3.10
CA PRO A 97 11.44 -18.80 -3.46
C PRO A 97 11.22 -18.25 -4.88
N LYS A 98 10.87 -19.11 -5.84
CA LYS A 98 10.65 -18.71 -7.23
C LYS A 98 9.38 -17.85 -7.35
N ASP A 99 8.28 -18.31 -6.76
CA ASP A 99 7.01 -17.59 -6.75
C ASP A 99 7.12 -16.27 -5.99
N TYR A 100 7.86 -16.26 -4.87
CA TYR A 100 8.15 -15.04 -4.13
C TYR A 100 8.91 -14.02 -4.98
N ARG A 101 9.98 -14.44 -5.67
CA ARG A 101 10.74 -13.55 -6.56
C ARG A 101 9.87 -13.00 -7.69
N GLN A 102 9.04 -13.85 -8.31
CA GLN A 102 8.09 -13.42 -9.33
C GLN A 102 7.08 -12.39 -8.79
N LEU A 103 6.60 -12.57 -7.56
CA LEU A 103 5.72 -11.63 -6.89
C LEU A 103 6.39 -10.26 -6.77
N VAL A 104 7.59 -10.22 -6.18
CA VAL A 104 8.35 -8.98 -5.94
C VAL A 104 8.58 -8.21 -7.24
N ILE A 105 9.00 -8.90 -8.30
CA ILE A 105 9.19 -8.28 -9.63
C ILE A 105 7.87 -7.71 -10.16
N SER A 106 6.76 -8.46 -10.05
CA SER A 106 5.45 -8.04 -10.57
C SER A 106 4.83 -6.84 -9.84
N GLU A 107 5.16 -6.66 -8.55
CA GLU A 107 4.74 -5.50 -7.74
C GLU A 107 5.60 -4.26 -8.00
N GLY A 108 6.68 -4.38 -8.78
CA GLY A 108 7.65 -3.32 -8.96
C GLY A 108 8.57 -3.15 -7.75
N GLY A 109 8.89 -4.26 -7.06
CA GLY A 109 9.95 -4.30 -6.06
C GLY A 109 11.29 -3.87 -6.68
N GLY A 110 12.01 -2.99 -5.98
CA GLY A 110 13.22 -2.32 -6.47
C GLY A 110 12.95 -1.01 -7.23
N VAL A 111 11.73 -0.81 -7.76
CA VAL A 111 11.30 0.41 -8.47
C VAL A 111 10.49 1.34 -7.56
N ALA A 112 9.31 0.88 -7.13
CA ALA A 112 8.37 1.65 -6.30
C ALA A 112 8.35 1.17 -4.85
N TYR A 113 8.71 -0.09 -4.62
CA TYR A 113 8.77 -0.71 -3.30
C TYR A 113 10.18 -1.18 -2.95
N ASP A 114 10.54 -1.13 -1.68
CA ASP A 114 11.64 -1.89 -1.09
C ASP A 114 11.09 -3.12 -0.35
N GLU A 115 11.89 -4.19 -0.33
CA GLU A 115 11.59 -5.39 0.43
C GLU A 115 12.04 -5.22 1.90
N VAL A 116 11.13 -5.50 2.84
CA VAL A 116 11.40 -5.39 4.27
C VAL A 116 10.94 -6.64 5.01
N GLU A 117 11.57 -6.93 6.15
CA GLU A 117 11.18 -7.99 7.07
C GLU A 117 10.34 -7.41 8.21
N VAL A 118 9.22 -8.07 8.52
CA VAL A 118 8.29 -7.67 9.58
C VAL A 118 7.97 -8.85 10.49
N HIS A 119 7.83 -8.57 11.78
CA HIS A 119 7.29 -9.56 12.73
C HIS A 119 5.78 -9.51 12.67
N VAL A 120 5.16 -10.66 12.44
CA VAL A 120 3.71 -10.78 12.36
C VAL A 120 3.21 -11.74 13.43
N THR A 121 2.04 -11.44 13.95
CA THR A 121 1.34 -12.28 14.93
C THR A 121 0.13 -12.91 14.27
N ILE A 122 -0.02 -14.23 14.40
CA ILE A 122 -1.17 -14.95 13.83
C ILE A 122 -2.43 -14.56 14.60
N LEU A 123 -3.50 -14.27 13.87
CA LEU A 123 -4.82 -14.00 14.43
C LEU A 123 -5.50 -15.32 14.77
N ALA A 124 -6.07 -15.45 15.97
CA ALA A 124 -6.93 -16.56 16.37
C ALA A 124 -8.29 -16.50 15.66
N GLU A 125 -9.15 -17.50 15.88
CA GLU A 125 -10.49 -17.56 15.25
C GLU A 125 -11.39 -16.37 15.61
N ASP A 126 -11.19 -15.76 16.79
CA ASP A 126 -11.92 -14.56 17.21
C ASP A 126 -11.33 -13.26 16.63
N GLY A 127 -10.32 -13.35 15.76
CA GLY A 127 -9.65 -12.21 15.13
C GLY A 127 -8.67 -11.47 16.04
N LYS A 128 -8.39 -11.98 17.25
CA LYS A 128 -7.39 -11.38 18.15
C LYS A 128 -6.00 -11.97 17.89
N PRO A 129 -4.92 -11.18 18.06
CA PRO A 129 -3.56 -11.70 17.97
C PRO A 129 -3.30 -12.74 19.07
N ASP A 130 -2.77 -13.91 18.69
CA ASP A 130 -2.23 -14.89 19.62
C ASP A 130 -0.75 -14.56 19.92
N PRO A 131 -0.40 -14.03 21.11
CA PRO A 131 0.95 -13.56 21.41
C PRO A 131 2.03 -14.63 21.32
N ARG A 132 1.65 -15.92 21.34
CA ARG A 132 2.60 -17.05 21.27
C ARG A 132 2.92 -17.45 19.83
N SER A 133 2.17 -16.92 18.86
CA SER A 133 2.20 -17.34 17.46
C SER A 133 2.81 -16.24 16.57
N ILE A 134 4.12 -16.00 16.74
CA ILE A 134 4.88 -14.99 15.99
C ILE A 134 5.68 -15.67 14.86
N LEU A 135 5.70 -15.06 13.68
CA LEU A 135 6.58 -15.45 12.57
C LEU A 135 7.21 -14.22 11.90
N ILE A 136 8.32 -14.43 11.20
CA ILE A 136 8.95 -13.41 10.36
C ILE A 136 8.39 -13.55 8.95
N ALA A 137 7.82 -12.47 8.43
CA ALA A 137 7.37 -12.39 7.05
C ALA A 137 8.14 -11.28 6.33
N ARG A 138 8.36 -11.47 5.03
CA ARG A 138 8.78 -10.40 4.15
C ARG A 138 7.57 -9.69 3.58
N THR A 139 7.74 -8.42 3.27
CA THR A 139 6.70 -7.62 2.63
C THR A 139 7.33 -6.48 1.83
N LEU A 140 6.49 -5.69 1.19
CA LEU A 140 6.89 -4.55 0.39
C LEU A 140 6.54 -3.27 1.14
N GLN A 141 7.37 -2.24 1.03
CA GLN A 141 7.12 -0.92 1.60
C GLN A 141 7.49 0.14 0.56
N ALA A 142 6.76 1.26 0.50
CA ALA A 142 7.09 2.34 -0.42
C ALA A 142 8.54 2.79 -0.27
N LYS A 143 9.28 2.72 -1.38
CA LYS A 143 10.67 3.16 -1.47
C LYS A 143 10.81 4.68 -1.35
N TYR A 144 9.83 5.38 -1.92
CA TYR A 144 9.78 6.84 -1.94
C TYR A 144 8.42 7.29 -1.41
N PRO A 145 8.20 7.22 -0.08
CA PRO A 145 6.92 7.60 0.48
C PRO A 145 6.66 9.08 0.23
N TRP A 146 5.60 9.37 -0.51
CA TRP A 146 5.13 10.73 -0.72
C TRP A 146 4.04 11.00 0.31
N ARG A 147 4.03 12.14 1.02
CA ARG A 147 2.89 12.55 1.86
C ARG A 147 2.71 14.07 1.81
N PRO A 148 1.46 14.59 1.85
CA PRO A 148 0.20 13.85 1.87
C PRO A 148 -0.19 13.30 0.49
N ASN A 149 -0.91 12.18 0.45
CA ASN A 149 -1.30 11.49 -0.79
C ASN A 149 -2.76 11.73 -1.17
N GLY A 150 -3.09 11.57 -2.45
CA GLY A 150 -4.49 11.36 -2.83
C GLY A 150 -5.07 10.11 -2.17
N ALA A 151 -6.38 10.08 -1.99
CA ALA A 151 -7.08 8.89 -1.53
C ALA A 151 -7.02 7.76 -2.58
N PRO A 152 -6.88 6.49 -2.16
CA PRO A 152 -6.95 5.35 -3.07
C PRO A 152 -8.31 5.29 -3.76
N SER A 153 -8.42 4.71 -4.95
CA SER A 153 -9.73 4.59 -5.59
C SER A 153 -10.67 3.64 -4.84
N THR A 154 -11.97 3.85 -4.98
CA THR A 154 -13.01 2.93 -4.47
C THR A 154 -12.82 1.52 -5.02
N ARG A 155 -12.42 1.39 -6.29
CA ARG A 155 -12.12 0.10 -6.93
C ARG A 155 -10.96 -0.60 -6.23
N TYR A 156 -9.87 0.12 -5.96
CA TYR A 156 -8.68 -0.43 -5.31
C TYR A 156 -8.95 -0.80 -3.85
N LEU A 157 -9.59 0.06 -3.06
CA LEU A 157 -10.02 -0.29 -1.69
C LEU A 157 -10.97 -1.49 -1.69
N GLY A 158 -11.86 -1.59 -2.68
CA GLY A 158 -12.73 -2.74 -2.85
C GLY A 158 -11.98 -4.07 -2.98
N LEU A 159 -10.80 -4.09 -3.60
CA LEU A 159 -9.95 -5.29 -3.65
C LEU A 159 -9.45 -5.69 -2.26
N ILE A 160 -8.99 -4.71 -1.47
CA ILE A 160 -8.48 -4.94 -0.11
C ILE A 160 -9.63 -5.42 0.79
N SER A 161 -10.75 -4.70 0.78
CA SER A 161 -11.96 -5.05 1.54
C SER A 161 -12.46 -6.45 1.20
N THR A 162 -12.55 -6.79 -0.09
CA THR A 162 -12.97 -8.12 -0.54
C THR A 162 -12.03 -9.21 -0.01
N GLY A 163 -10.71 -9.01 -0.11
CA GLY A 163 -9.75 -10.00 0.40
C GLY A 163 -9.80 -10.15 1.93
N CYS A 164 -10.01 -9.06 2.68
CA CYS A 164 -10.27 -9.16 4.13
C CYS A 164 -11.53 -9.97 4.40
N LYS A 165 -12.64 -9.70 3.70
CA LYS A 165 -13.95 -10.35 3.92
C LYS A 165 -13.94 -11.85 3.58
N GLN A 166 -13.01 -12.31 2.73
CA GLN A 166 -12.81 -13.73 2.45
C GLN A 166 -12.26 -14.51 3.64
N ASN A 167 -11.70 -13.85 4.66
CA ASN A 167 -11.19 -14.48 5.87
C ASN A 167 -11.92 -13.93 7.11
N LYS A 168 -12.67 -14.79 7.81
CA LYS A 168 -13.48 -14.40 8.99
C LYS A 168 -12.66 -13.69 10.08
N ARG A 169 -11.36 -14.04 10.23
CA ARG A 169 -10.45 -13.46 11.22
C ARG A 169 -10.12 -11.99 10.95
N LEU A 170 -10.32 -11.51 9.72
CA LEU A 170 -10.07 -10.12 9.30
C LEU A 170 -11.34 -9.26 9.22
N THR A 171 -12.49 -9.77 9.69
CA THR A 171 -13.78 -9.06 9.57
C THR A 171 -13.74 -7.68 10.23
N ALA A 172 -13.18 -7.55 11.44
CA ALA A 172 -13.05 -6.26 12.11
C ALA A 172 -12.15 -5.28 11.33
N TYR A 173 -11.06 -5.79 10.73
CA TYR A 173 -10.18 -4.97 9.90
C TYR A 173 -10.84 -4.57 8.58
N SER A 174 -11.68 -5.42 8.00
CA SER A 174 -12.44 -5.08 6.79
C SER A 174 -13.36 -3.87 7.02
N ALA A 175 -13.96 -3.74 8.20
CA ALA A 175 -14.76 -2.57 8.56
C ALA A 175 -13.92 -1.29 8.64
N TYR A 176 -12.68 -1.38 9.14
CA TYR A 176 -11.73 -0.28 9.08
C TYR A 176 -11.42 0.10 7.62
N ILE A 177 -11.11 -0.87 6.76
CA ILE A 177 -10.84 -0.63 5.33
C ILE A 177 -12.05 0.01 4.63
N ASP A 178 -13.26 -0.48 4.87
CA ASP A 178 -14.50 0.07 4.32
C ASP A 178 -14.78 1.50 4.79
N SER A 179 -14.29 1.86 5.97
CA SER A 179 -14.42 3.22 6.49
C SER A 179 -13.46 4.21 5.84
N LEU A 180 -12.39 3.74 5.18
CA LEU A 180 -11.36 4.61 4.63
C LEU A 180 -11.91 5.50 3.50
N PRO A 181 -11.46 6.76 3.44
CA PRO A 181 -11.83 7.63 2.33
C PRO A 181 -11.28 7.08 1.01
N SER A 182 -12.08 7.23 -0.05
CA SER A 182 -11.72 6.80 -1.39
C SER A 182 -11.96 7.88 -2.44
N TYR A 183 -11.18 7.80 -3.50
CA TYR A 183 -11.42 8.52 -4.73
C TYR A 183 -12.50 7.83 -5.57
N GLU A 184 -13.51 8.61 -5.95
CA GLU A 184 -14.51 8.22 -6.95
C GLU A 184 -14.32 9.00 -8.25
N PRO A 185 -14.49 8.36 -9.42
CA PRO A 185 -14.46 9.05 -10.70
C PRO A 185 -15.45 10.23 -10.74
N PRO A 186 -15.13 11.34 -11.42
CA PRO A 186 -15.99 12.51 -11.40
C PRO A 186 -17.31 12.22 -12.10
N THR A 187 -18.41 12.77 -11.57
CA THR A 187 -19.76 12.53 -12.13
C THR A 187 -20.15 13.55 -13.18
N SER A 188 -19.76 14.82 -13.00
CA SER A 188 -20.09 15.92 -13.92
C SER A 188 -19.35 15.79 -15.26
N PHE A 189 -20.02 16.18 -16.34
CA PHE A 189 -19.43 16.13 -17.70
C PHE A 189 -18.13 16.94 -17.78
N HIS A 190 -18.12 18.14 -17.18
CA HIS A 190 -16.96 19.01 -17.14
C HIS A 190 -15.75 18.34 -16.47
N ALA A 191 -15.93 17.74 -15.29
CA ALA A 191 -14.84 17.08 -14.58
C ALA A 191 -14.38 15.79 -15.26
N LYS A 192 -15.30 15.06 -15.92
CA LYS A 192 -14.94 13.91 -16.78
C LYS A 192 -14.08 14.32 -17.97
N LEU A 193 -14.45 15.41 -18.64
CA LEU A 193 -13.67 15.95 -19.76
C LEU A 193 -12.27 16.39 -19.29
N GLY A 194 -12.17 17.07 -18.16
CA GLY A 194 -10.88 17.43 -17.56
C GLY A 194 -10.02 16.21 -17.25
N GLY A 195 -10.58 15.20 -16.59
CA GLY A 195 -9.88 13.94 -16.34
C GLY A 195 -9.39 13.27 -17.62
N LEU A 196 -10.20 13.25 -18.69
CA LEU A 196 -9.78 12.73 -19.99
C LEU A 196 -8.61 13.53 -20.57
N LEU A 197 -8.69 14.86 -20.57
CA LEU A 197 -7.62 15.74 -21.07
C LEU A 197 -6.32 15.56 -20.28
N PHE A 198 -6.41 15.45 -18.95
CA PHE A 198 -5.28 15.15 -18.09
C PHE A 198 -4.60 13.84 -18.50
N LEU A 199 -5.38 12.76 -18.65
CA LEU A 199 -4.86 11.44 -18.98
C LEU A 199 -4.26 11.40 -20.39
N LEU A 200 -4.84 12.10 -21.36
CA LEU A 200 -4.30 12.18 -22.72
C LEU A 200 -2.98 12.95 -22.75
N PHE A 201 -2.88 14.06 -22.01
CA PHE A 201 -1.66 14.86 -21.92
C PHE A 201 -0.49 14.08 -21.30
N TRP A 202 -0.72 13.39 -20.18
CA TRP A 202 0.33 12.65 -19.47
C TRP A 202 0.64 11.27 -20.06
N ARG A 203 -0.16 10.77 -21.01
CA ARG A 203 0.02 9.42 -21.58
C ARG A 203 1.34 9.25 -22.35
N PRO A 204 1.74 10.13 -23.29
CA PRO A 204 3.02 10.00 -23.99
C PRO A 204 4.24 9.96 -23.06
N PRO A 205 4.46 10.92 -22.12
CA PRO A 205 5.63 10.88 -21.24
C PRO A 205 5.59 9.69 -20.28
N ARG A 206 4.40 9.28 -19.81
CA ARG A 206 4.25 8.06 -19.00
C ARG A 206 4.67 6.80 -19.77
N ASN A 207 4.27 6.67 -21.03
CA ASN A 207 4.66 5.51 -21.85
C ASN A 207 6.18 5.47 -22.07
N MET A 208 6.82 6.62 -22.25
CA MET A 208 8.28 6.72 -22.32
C MET A 208 8.92 6.29 -20.99
N LEU A 209 8.40 6.75 -19.86
CA LEU A 209 8.89 6.35 -18.53
C LEU A 209 8.78 4.83 -18.31
N ILE A 210 7.62 4.22 -18.63
CA ILE A 210 7.42 2.77 -18.52
C ILE A 210 8.44 2.02 -19.38
N ARG A 211 8.74 2.52 -20.59
CA ARG A 211 9.75 1.92 -21.46
C ARG A 211 11.15 2.01 -20.84
N LEU A 212 11.52 3.16 -20.28
CA LEU A 212 12.81 3.33 -19.59
C LEU A 212 12.94 2.37 -18.40
N ILE A 213 11.89 2.25 -17.57
CA ILE A 213 11.85 1.29 -16.46
C ILE A 213 12.08 -0.13 -16.97
N ARG A 214 11.32 -0.56 -17.98
CA ARG A 214 11.47 -1.93 -18.52
C ARG A 214 12.86 -2.23 -19.09
N VAL A 215 13.52 -1.25 -19.69
CA VAL A 215 14.85 -1.43 -20.29
C VAL A 215 15.98 -1.43 -19.25
N HIS A 216 15.81 -0.67 -18.17
CA HIS A 216 16.87 -0.47 -17.17
C HIS A 216 16.64 -1.20 -15.84
N THR A 217 15.52 -1.89 -15.68
CA THR A 217 15.28 -2.79 -14.55
C THR A 217 15.97 -4.13 -14.78
N ASP A 218 16.73 -4.59 -13.79
CA ASP A 218 17.44 -5.86 -13.85
C ASP A 218 16.53 -7.09 -13.60
N SER A 219 17.11 -8.29 -13.67
CA SER A 219 16.41 -9.56 -13.42
C SER A 219 15.90 -9.73 -11.99
N ASP A 220 16.31 -8.86 -11.07
CA ASP A 220 15.94 -8.85 -9.66
C ASP A 220 14.92 -7.75 -9.35
N GLY A 221 14.53 -6.94 -10.36
CA GLY A 221 13.56 -5.85 -10.22
C GLY A 221 14.19 -4.50 -9.83
N HIS A 222 15.51 -4.44 -9.63
CA HIS A 222 16.15 -3.20 -9.19
C HIS A 222 16.31 -2.20 -10.32
N CYS A 223 16.13 -0.94 -9.95
CA CYS A 223 16.24 0.21 -10.83
C CYS A 223 17.48 1.04 -10.44
N PRO A 224 18.28 1.53 -11.40
CA PRO A 224 19.43 2.36 -11.10
C PRO A 224 19.00 3.70 -10.49
N ALA A 225 19.83 4.26 -9.60
CA ALA A 225 19.47 5.46 -8.82
C ALA A 225 19.07 6.66 -9.68
N TRP A 226 19.73 6.88 -10.82
CA TRP A 226 19.40 7.98 -11.75
C TRP A 226 17.97 7.87 -12.31
N LEU A 227 17.49 6.66 -12.54
CA LEU A 227 16.14 6.43 -13.03
C LEU A 227 15.10 6.61 -11.91
N GLY A 228 15.47 6.30 -10.66
CA GLY A 228 14.70 6.69 -9.47
C GLY A 228 14.42 8.20 -9.44
N TRP A 229 15.44 9.03 -9.67
CA TRP A 229 15.26 10.49 -9.77
C TRP A 229 14.30 10.90 -10.88
N ILE A 230 14.40 10.29 -12.07
CA ILE A 230 13.48 10.57 -13.18
C ILE A 230 12.03 10.21 -12.82
N ILE A 231 11.80 9.06 -12.17
CA ILE A 231 10.47 8.65 -11.72
C ILE A 231 9.91 9.71 -10.76
N LEU A 232 10.69 10.11 -9.75
CA LEU A 232 10.28 11.10 -8.77
C LEU A 232 10.02 12.46 -9.38
N THR A 233 10.85 12.92 -10.31
CA THR A 233 10.63 14.18 -11.02
C THR A 233 9.37 14.12 -11.89
N PHE A 234 9.15 13.02 -12.61
CA PHE A 234 7.97 12.85 -13.46
C PHE A 234 6.66 12.92 -12.65
N TYR A 235 6.55 12.11 -11.58
CA TYR A 235 5.38 12.15 -10.71
C TYR A 235 5.30 13.48 -9.93
N GLY A 236 6.45 14.03 -9.54
CA GLY A 236 6.69 15.41 -9.09
C GLY A 236 5.89 16.45 -9.86
N LEU A 237 6.24 16.56 -11.14
CA LEU A 237 5.65 17.52 -12.08
C LEU A 237 4.18 17.22 -12.34
N MET A 238 3.81 15.95 -12.49
CA MET A 238 2.42 15.54 -12.74
C MET A 238 1.49 15.95 -11.60
N TRP A 239 1.89 15.66 -10.35
CA TRP A 239 1.12 16.02 -9.16
C TRP A 239 1.12 17.52 -8.90
N SER A 240 2.25 18.20 -9.11
CA SER A 240 2.31 19.66 -8.99
C SER A 240 1.38 20.36 -10.00
N TYR A 241 1.38 19.90 -11.26
CA TYR A 241 0.47 20.40 -12.28
C TYR A 241 -1.00 20.12 -11.94
N HIS A 242 -1.31 18.91 -11.44
CA HIS A 242 -2.65 18.57 -10.98
C HIS A 242 -3.11 19.52 -9.87
N ASP A 243 -2.36 19.61 -8.77
CA ASP A 243 -2.79 20.30 -7.54
C ASP A 243 -2.85 21.83 -7.71
N ASN A 244 -1.97 22.41 -8.54
CA ASN A 244 -1.84 23.86 -8.67
C ASN A 244 -2.57 24.46 -9.87
N ILE A 245 -2.80 23.68 -10.93
CA ILE A 245 -3.34 24.20 -12.20
C ILE A 245 -4.59 23.42 -12.60
N HIS A 246 -4.44 22.13 -12.88
CA HIS A 246 -5.49 21.36 -13.54
C HIS A 246 -6.74 21.21 -12.66
N SER A 247 -6.57 20.90 -11.38
CA SER A 247 -7.70 20.67 -10.48
C SER A 247 -8.52 21.92 -10.19
N ARG A 248 -7.91 23.11 -10.33
CA ARG A 248 -8.58 24.41 -10.13
C ARG A 248 -9.51 24.74 -11.29
N ILE A 249 -9.16 24.28 -12.48
CA ILE A 249 -9.96 24.48 -13.69
C ILE A 249 -11.04 23.40 -13.76
N TRP A 250 -10.67 22.12 -13.65
CA TRP A 250 -11.53 21.00 -14.01
C TRP A 250 -12.18 20.25 -12.84
N GLY A 251 -11.77 20.55 -11.61
CA GLY A 251 -12.13 19.77 -10.41
C GLY A 251 -11.08 18.70 -10.08
N ARG A 252 -11.14 18.17 -8.86
CA ARG A 252 -10.08 17.30 -8.29
C ARG A 252 -10.13 15.86 -8.81
N GLY A 253 -8.96 15.30 -9.08
CA GLY A 253 -8.75 13.90 -9.47
C GLY A 253 -8.04 13.06 -8.40
N ASP A 254 -8.01 13.51 -7.15
CA ASP A 254 -7.17 12.92 -6.10
C ASP A 254 -7.92 12.35 -4.89
N GLY A 255 -9.25 12.49 -4.84
CA GLY A 255 -10.05 12.02 -3.70
C GLY A 255 -9.80 12.79 -2.40
N ARG A 256 -9.20 13.99 -2.50
CA ARG A 256 -8.62 14.77 -1.39
C ARG A 256 -7.38 14.12 -0.77
N LYS A 257 -6.70 14.87 0.09
CA LYS A 257 -5.40 14.49 0.64
C LYS A 257 -5.54 13.74 1.98
N LEU A 258 -4.85 12.61 2.09
CA LEU A 258 -4.69 11.81 3.29
C LEU A 258 -3.52 12.35 4.11
N HIS A 259 -3.79 12.68 5.37
CA HIS A 259 -2.81 13.13 6.34
C HIS A 259 -2.70 12.08 7.45
N PHE A 260 -1.54 11.42 7.51
CA PHE A 260 -1.17 10.60 8.65
C PHE A 260 -0.45 11.49 9.66
N GLU A 261 -1.02 11.63 10.85
CA GLU A 261 -0.54 12.53 11.88
C GLU A 261 -0.12 11.74 13.11
N GLU A 262 1.00 12.13 13.71
CA GLU A 262 1.47 11.54 14.96
C GLU A 262 1.24 12.52 16.09
N THR A 263 0.50 12.08 17.11
CA THR A 263 0.21 12.87 18.30
C THR A 263 0.85 12.22 19.52
N THR A 264 1.45 13.02 20.42
CA THR A 264 2.01 12.50 21.66
C THR A 264 0.91 11.82 22.45
N GLY A 265 1.09 10.55 22.83
CA GLY A 265 0.09 9.82 23.61
C GLY A 265 -0.26 10.60 24.88
N GLY A 266 -1.51 11.05 25.00
CA GLY A 266 -2.00 11.65 26.24
C GLY A 266 -1.79 10.66 27.36
N LYS A 267 -1.01 11.03 28.38
CA LYS A 267 -0.91 10.27 29.63
C LYS A 267 -2.34 9.96 30.08
N THR A 268 -2.68 8.68 30.19
CA THR A 268 -3.84 8.24 30.96
C THR A 268 -3.77 8.94 32.31
N ALA A 269 -4.70 9.84 32.57
CA ALA A 269 -4.89 10.40 33.90
C ALA A 269 -5.14 9.21 34.84
N LYS A 270 -4.16 8.91 35.69
CA LYS A 270 -4.39 8.08 36.87
C LYS A 270 -5.39 8.85 37.72
N VAL A 271 -6.64 8.41 37.72
CA VAL A 271 -7.61 8.81 38.73
C VAL A 271 -7.16 8.08 40.00
N GLY A 272 -6.65 8.87 40.95
CA GLY A 272 -6.42 8.45 42.33
C GLY A 272 -7.71 8.44 43.13
#